data_AF-A0A2M7TGS6-F1
#
_entry.id   AF-A0A2M7TGS6-F1
#
_cell.length_a   1.000
_cell.length_b   1.000
_cell.length_c   1.000
_cell.angle_alpha   90.00
_cell.angle_beta   90.00
_cell.angle_gamma   90.00
#
_symmetry.space_group_name_H-M   'P 1'
#
loop_
_entity.id
_entity.type
_entity.pdbx_description
1 polymer ?
#
loop_
_entity_poly.entity_id
_entity_poly.type
_entity_poly.pdbx_seq_one_letter_code
_entity_poly.pdbx_strand_id
1 'polypeptide(L)'
;ITIYEDRSFDFKLKTPPASDLLRKAAGVEKGAADSLKKKVGSVTKAQIHEIAEKKMADLNANDIEAAMKIIEGTAMSMGIEVKE
;
A
#
# COMPACT_ATOMS: atom_id res chain seq x y z
N ILE A 1 -2.91 17.06 8.23
CA ILE A 1 -2.75 18.50 8.57
C ILE A 1 -3.66 18.74 9.75
N THR A 2 -3.13 19.22 10.85
CA THR A 2 -3.89 19.61 12.04
C THR A 2 -3.84 21.13 12.12
N ILE A 3 -4.99 21.78 12.19
CA ILE A 3 -5.10 23.24 12.22
C ILE A 3 -5.58 23.63 13.61
N TYR A 4 -4.88 24.56 14.26
CA TYR A 4 -5.19 25.08 15.58
C TYR A 4 -5.97 26.41 15.48
N GLU A 5 -6.59 26.85 16.58
CA GLU A 5 -7.42 28.07 16.63
C GLU A 5 -6.66 29.35 16.31
N ASP A 6 -5.36 29.38 16.58
CA ASP A 6 -4.45 30.47 16.25
C ASP A 6 -4.01 30.48 14.78
N ARG A 7 -4.58 29.58 13.96
CA ARG A 7 -4.21 29.33 12.55
C ARG A 7 -2.78 28.79 12.38
N SER A 8 -2.12 28.36 13.46
CA SER A 8 -0.95 27.49 13.33
C SER A 8 -1.38 26.11 12.81
N PHE A 9 -0.48 25.43 12.11
CA PHE A 9 -0.77 24.10 11.59
C PHE A 9 0.45 23.18 11.67
N ASP A 10 0.19 21.93 12.04
CA ASP A 10 1.15 20.84 11.94
C ASP A 10 0.81 19.97 10.73
N PHE A 11 1.81 19.68 9.90
CA PHE A 11 1.69 18.69 8.85
C PHE A 11 2.82 17.67 8.95
N LYS A 12 2.44 16.40 8.97
CA LYS A 12 3.38 15.27 8.92
C LYS A 12 3.31 14.66 7.53
N LEU A 13 4.46 14.55 6.87
CA LEU A 13 4.59 13.84 5.61
C LEU A 13 4.61 12.34 5.92
N LYS A 14 3.58 11.64 5.45
CA LYS A 14 3.51 10.17 5.49
C LYS A 14 4.19 9.58 4.27
N THR A 15 4.56 8.31 4.35
CA THR A 15 5.05 7.54 3.22
C THR A 15 4.00 7.46 2.11
N PRO A 16 4.45 7.23 0.85
CA PRO A 16 3.55 7.07 -0.28
C PRO A 16 2.45 6.02 -0.03
N PRO A 17 1.25 6.20 -0.62
CA PRO A 17 0.17 5.24 -0.51
C PRO A 17 0.60 3.83 -0.93
N ALA A 18 0.09 2.81 -0.24
CA ALA A 18 0.38 1.41 -0.60
C ALA A 18 -0.03 1.12 -2.06
N SER A 19 -1.12 1.74 -2.51
CA SER A 19 -1.65 1.61 -3.88
C SER A 19 -0.65 2.03 -4.95
N ASP A 20 0.10 3.11 -4.72
CA ASP A 20 1.08 3.62 -5.70
C ASP A 20 2.36 2.79 -5.69
N LEU A 21 2.78 2.33 -4.50
CA LEU A 21 3.90 1.41 -4.37
C LEU A 21 3.60 0.07 -5.07
N LEU A 22 2.38 -0.46 -4.90
CA LEU A 22 1.92 -1.67 -5.56
C LEU A 22 1.78 -1.51 -7.07
N ARG A 23 1.26 -0.38 -7.55
CA ARG A 23 1.21 -0.06 -9.00
C ARG A 23 2.60 -0.04 -9.62
N LYS A 24 3.56 0.58 -8.94
CA LYS A 24 4.96 0.63 -9.39
C LYS A 24 5.60 -0.76 -9.39
N ALA A 25 5.36 -1.57 -8.36
CA ALA A 25 5.90 -2.93 -8.26
C ALA A 25 5.28 -3.89 -9.30
N ALA A 26 3.99 -3.73 -9.60
CA ALA A 26 3.26 -4.52 -10.59
C ALA A 26 3.44 -4.01 -12.03
N GLY A 27 4.03 -2.82 -12.23
CA GLY A 27 4.20 -2.20 -13.54
C GLY A 27 2.89 -1.74 -14.19
N VAL A 28 1.85 -1.41 -13.40
CA VAL A 28 0.51 -1.06 -13.90
C VAL A 28 0.15 0.40 -13.63
N GLU A 29 -0.40 1.07 -14.63
CA GLU A 29 -0.85 2.46 -14.50
C GLU A 29 -2.17 2.60 -13.77
N LYS A 30 -3.04 1.59 -13.72
CA LYS A 30 -4.30 1.65 -12.95
C LYS A 30 -4.59 0.31 -12.29
N GLY A 31 -5.23 0.36 -11.12
CA GLY A 31 -5.83 -0.83 -10.52
C GLY A 31 -7.05 -1.32 -11.31
N ALA A 32 -7.53 -2.52 -11.00
CA ALA A 32 -8.72 -3.07 -11.59
C ALA A 32 -9.96 -2.24 -11.22
N ALA A 33 -10.79 -1.93 -12.21
CA ALA A 33 -12.10 -1.32 -11.97
C ALA A 33 -13.05 -2.26 -11.20
N ASP A 34 -12.86 -3.57 -11.38
CA ASP A 34 -13.57 -4.63 -10.66
C ASP A 34 -12.55 -5.74 -10.34
N SER A 35 -12.06 -5.76 -9.10
CA SER A 35 -10.99 -6.64 -8.63
C SER A 35 -11.42 -8.11 -8.43
N LEU A 36 -12.73 -8.35 -8.36
CA LEU A 36 -13.34 -9.68 -8.32
C LEU A 36 -13.36 -10.32 -9.71
N LYS A 37 -13.58 -9.52 -10.76
CA LYS A 37 -13.70 -10.03 -12.14
C LYS A 37 -12.40 -9.98 -12.94
N LYS A 38 -11.51 -9.03 -12.66
CA LYS A 38 -10.29 -8.83 -13.45
C LYS A 38 -9.07 -8.64 -12.55
N LYS A 39 -8.02 -9.42 -12.83
CA LYS A 39 -6.68 -9.19 -12.31
C LYS A 39 -5.87 -8.40 -13.33
N VAL A 40 -5.26 -7.29 -12.90
CA VAL A 40 -4.57 -6.34 -13.79
C VAL A 40 -3.05 -6.41 -13.69
N GLY A 41 -2.51 -7.15 -12.72
CA GLY A 41 -1.07 -7.35 -12.56
C GLY A 41 -0.76 -8.38 -11.48
N SER A 42 0.53 -8.65 -11.29
CA SER A 42 1.00 -9.52 -10.21
C SER A 42 2.26 -8.97 -9.54
N VAL A 43 2.41 -9.25 -8.26
CA VAL A 43 3.60 -8.92 -7.45
C VAL A 43 4.09 -10.16 -6.72
N THR A 44 5.38 -10.21 -6.41
CA THR A 44 5.98 -11.31 -5.64
C THR A 44 5.89 -11.04 -4.14
N LYS A 45 6.02 -12.09 -3.31
CA LYS A 45 6.10 -11.92 -1.85
C LYS A 45 7.29 -11.06 -1.42
N ALA A 46 8.42 -11.14 -2.13
CA ALA A 46 9.58 -10.30 -1.87
C ALA A 46 9.27 -8.81 -2.05
N GLN A 47 8.53 -8.45 -3.10
CA GLN A 47 8.10 -7.07 -3.33
C GLN A 47 7.11 -6.60 -2.25
N ILE A 48 6.20 -7.46 -1.81
CA ILE A 48 5.29 -7.16 -0.70
C ILE A 48 6.07 -6.88 0.59
N HIS A 49 7.09 -7.67 0.89
CA HIS A 49 7.95 -7.47 2.05
C HIS A 49 8.66 -6.12 2.00
N GLU A 50 9.30 -5.77 0.88
CA GLU A 50 9.95 -4.46 0.72
C GLU A 50 8.98 -3.29 0.88
N ILE A 51 7.75 -3.42 0.36
CA ILE A 51 6.72 -2.40 0.49
C ILE A 51 6.26 -2.29 1.95
N ALA A 52 6.11 -3.43 2.65
CA ALA A 52 5.74 -3.47 4.06
C ALA A 52 6.81 -2.81 4.93
N GLU A 53 8.11 -3.10 4.71
CA GLU A 53 9.22 -2.46 5.43
C GLU A 53 9.22 -0.95 5.23
N LYS A 54 9.12 -0.49 3.97
CA LYS A 54 9.09 0.94 3.64
C LYS A 54 7.91 1.66 4.27
N LYS A 55 6.76 0.98 4.42
CA LYS A 55 5.53 1.55 4.96
C LYS A 55 5.35 1.33 6.47
N MET A 56 6.21 0.53 7.10
CA MET A 56 6.05 0.10 8.49
C MET A 56 5.88 1.27 9.47
N ALA A 57 6.60 2.37 9.25
CA ALA A 57 6.52 3.57 10.09
C ALA A 57 5.13 4.26 10.06
N ASP A 58 4.31 4.00 9.05
CA ASP A 58 2.95 4.54 8.89
C ASP A 58 1.85 3.50 9.11
N LEU A 59 2.21 2.23 9.20
CA LEU A 59 1.28 1.16 9.48
C LEU A 59 1.07 1.02 10.98
N ASN A 60 -0.11 0.56 11.35
CA ASN A 60 -0.45 0.16 12.72
C ASN A 60 -0.12 -1.33 12.99
N ALA A 61 0.74 -1.92 12.16
CA ALA A 61 1.14 -3.32 12.29
C ALA A 61 2.16 -3.48 13.42
N ASN A 62 2.04 -4.57 14.17
CA ASN A 62 2.96 -4.88 15.28
C ASN A 62 4.21 -5.64 14.82
N ASP A 63 4.10 -6.36 13.70
CA ASP A 63 5.15 -7.17 13.12
C ASP A 63 5.13 -7.04 11.58
N ILE A 64 6.22 -7.48 10.94
CA ILE A 64 6.37 -7.37 9.49
C ILE A 64 5.37 -8.26 8.74
N GLU A 65 4.96 -9.40 9.32
CA GLU A 65 3.99 -10.30 8.70
C GLU A 65 2.59 -9.68 8.64
N ALA A 66 2.17 -8.99 9.69
CA ALA A 66 0.93 -8.23 9.75
C ALA A 66 0.98 -7.05 8.78
N ALA A 67 2.14 -6.37 8.68
CA ALA A 67 2.34 -5.33 7.68
C ALA A 67 2.19 -5.89 6.26
N MET A 68 2.81 -7.04 5.96
CA MET A 68 2.65 -7.73 4.69
C MET A 68 1.18 -8.05 4.41
N LYS A 69 0.43 -8.61 5.36
CA LYS A 69 -1.02 -8.89 5.20
C LYS A 69 -1.84 -7.65 4.87
N ILE A 70 -1.52 -6.49 5.45
CA ILE A 70 -2.19 -5.22 5.12
C ILE A 70 -1.91 -4.83 3.66
N ILE A 71 -0.66 -4.97 3.22
CA ILE A 71 -0.28 -4.68 1.83
C ILE A 71 -0.92 -5.70 0.87
N GLU A 72 -0.96 -6.99 1.21
CA GLU A 72 -1.63 -8.04 0.43
C GLU A 72 -3.13 -7.78 0.28
N GLY A 73 -3.82 -7.38 1.35
CA GLY A 73 -5.23 -6.98 1.29
C GLY A 73 -5.45 -5.80 0.33
N THR A 74 -4.52 -4.83 0.34
CA THR A 74 -4.54 -3.71 -0.61
C THR A 74 -4.34 -4.19 -2.04
N ALA A 75 -3.35 -5.06 -2.29
CA ALA A 75 -3.10 -5.66 -3.61
C ALA A 75 -4.35 -6.41 -4.12
N MET A 76 -4.99 -7.21 -3.27
CA MET A 76 -6.20 -7.96 -3.61
C MET A 76 -7.35 -7.03 -4.00
N SER A 77 -7.59 -5.96 -3.22
CA SER A 77 -8.63 -4.96 -3.52
C SER A 77 -8.39 -4.22 -4.84
N MET A 78 -7.13 -4.08 -5.25
CA MET A 78 -6.74 -3.46 -6.52
C MET A 78 -6.75 -4.44 -7.70
N GLY A 79 -7.04 -5.72 -7.47
CA GLY A 79 -6.97 -6.75 -8.50
C GLY A 79 -5.54 -7.08 -8.91
N ILE A 80 -4.57 -6.91 -8.00
CA ILE A 80 -3.19 -7.36 -8.17
C ILE A 80 -3.06 -8.71 -7.47
N GLU A 81 -2.54 -9.70 -8.19
CA GLU A 81 -2.34 -11.06 -7.66
C GLU A 81 -0.96 -11.17 -6.98
N VAL A 82 -0.93 -11.78 -5.80
CA VAL A 82 0.34 -12.06 -5.11
C VAL A 82 0.78 -13.46 -5.51
N LYS A 83 1.90 -13.54 -6.22
CA LYS A 83 2.56 -14.81 -6.60
C LYS A 83 3.77 -15.02 -5.68
N GLU A 84 4.21 -16.27 -5.57
CA GLU A 84 5.41 -16.60 -4.78
C GLU A 84 6.63 -15.79 -5.24
#